data_AF-A0A0Q4RJ79-F1
#
_entry.id   AF-A0A0Q4RJ79-F1
#
_cell.length_a   1.000
_cell.length_b   1.000
_cell.length_c   1.000
_cell.angle_alpha   90.00
_cell.angle_beta   90.00
_cell.angle_gamma   90.00
#
_symmetry.space_group_name_H-M   'P 1'
#
loop_
_entity.id
_entity.type
_entity.pdbx_description
1 polymer ?
#
loop_
_entity_poly.entity_id
_entity_poly.type
_entity_poly.pdbx_seq_one_letter_code
_entity_poly.pdbx_strand_id
1 'polypeptide(L)'
;MIRKLFIKNGFVFLLVIACMLMPNTSVFAADKPVVQPIRLLVQDKEIKPVVAPIIRGGRVYVEFRSVVKELGFTFHFDKNKKIITARSEVRIF
;
A
#
# COMPACT_ATOMS: atom_id res chain seq x y z
N MET A 1 -15.75 -26.24 55.59
CA MET A 1 -15.23 -26.35 54.21
C MET A 1 -16.27 -25.97 53.15
N ILE A 2 -17.53 -26.42 53.27
CA ILE A 2 -18.65 -26.19 52.33
C ILE A 2 -18.99 -24.71 52.06
N ARG A 3 -18.93 -23.83 53.08
CA ARG A 3 -19.25 -22.39 52.94
C ARG A 3 -18.27 -21.62 52.03
N LYS A 4 -16.97 -22.01 52.01
CA LYS A 4 -15.97 -21.39 51.10
C LYS A 4 -16.14 -21.86 49.65
N LEU A 5 -16.58 -23.10 49.45
CA LEU A 5 -16.88 -23.66 48.12
C LEU A 5 -18.11 -22.98 47.49
N PHE A 6 -19.14 -22.70 48.30
CA PHE A 6 -20.35 -22.01 47.86
C PHE A 6 -20.09 -20.54 47.48
N ILE A 7 -19.25 -19.84 48.25
CA ILE A 7 -18.83 -18.46 47.95
C ILE A 7 -17.95 -18.41 46.70
N LYS A 8 -17.04 -19.37 46.52
CA LYS A 8 -16.16 -19.44 45.34
C LYS A 8 -16.95 -19.72 44.06
N ASN A 9 -17.92 -20.64 44.11
CA ASN A 9 -18.78 -20.95 42.96
C ASN A 9 -19.75 -19.79 42.66
N GLY A 10 -20.29 -19.12 43.67
CA GLY A 10 -21.10 -17.92 43.49
C GLY A 10 -20.31 -16.76 42.88
N PHE A 11 -19.05 -16.58 43.30
CA PHE A 11 -18.16 -15.56 42.74
C PHE A 11 -17.78 -15.85 41.28
N VAL A 12 -17.48 -17.11 40.95
CA VAL A 12 -17.22 -17.54 39.57
C VAL A 12 -18.45 -17.34 38.69
N PHE A 13 -19.64 -17.66 39.20
CA PHE A 13 -20.89 -17.47 38.46
C PHE A 13 -21.19 -15.99 38.18
N LEU A 14 -20.93 -15.11 39.15
CA LEU A 14 -21.07 -13.66 38.98
C LEU A 14 -20.08 -13.11 37.94
N LEU A 15 -18.86 -13.62 37.90
CA LEU A 15 -17.83 -13.20 36.94
C LEU A 15 -18.19 -13.58 35.49
N VAL A 16 -18.79 -14.76 35.29
CA VAL A 16 -19.27 -15.19 33.97
C VAL A 16 -20.42 -14.31 33.48
N ILE A 17 -21.37 -13.96 34.36
CA ILE A 17 -22.47 -13.04 34.01
C ILE A 17 -21.94 -11.65 33.66
N ALA A 18 -20.97 -11.14 34.42
CA ALA A 18 -20.34 -9.85 34.14
C ALA A 18 -19.62 -9.83 32.78
N CYS A 19 -18.98 -10.93 32.37
CA CYS A 19 -18.37 -11.06 31.05
C CYS A 19 -19.42 -11.10 29.91
N MET A 20 -20.58 -11.69 30.14
CA MET A 20 -21.65 -11.76 29.13
C MET A 20 -22.44 -10.45 28.96
N LEU A 21 -22.40 -9.55 29.95
CA LEU A 21 -23.05 -8.24 29.90
C LEU A 21 -22.17 -7.15 29.26
N MET A 22 -20.96 -7.48 28.83
CA MET A 22 -20.11 -6.51 28.12
C MET A 22 -20.72 -6.21 26.73
N PRO A 23 -20.92 -4.93 26.37
CA PRO A 23 -21.46 -4.58 25.08
C PRO A 23 -20.50 -5.04 23.98
N ASN A 24 -21.00 -5.86 23.05
CA ASN A 24 -20.29 -6.22 21.82
C ASN A 24 -20.17 -4.96 20.95
N THR A 25 -19.15 -4.15 21.16
CA THR A 25 -18.83 -3.05 20.25
C THR A 25 -18.47 -3.69 18.91
N SER A 26 -19.32 -3.53 17.91
CA SER A 26 -19.03 -3.95 16.54
C SER A 26 -17.73 -3.27 16.10
N VAL A 27 -16.70 -4.07 15.85
CA VAL A 27 -15.48 -3.57 15.21
C VAL A 27 -15.87 -3.23 13.78
N PHE A 28 -16.04 -1.93 13.50
CA PHE A 28 -16.13 -1.48 12.12
C PHE A 28 -14.82 -1.84 11.43
N ALA A 29 -14.90 -2.65 10.38
CA ALA A 29 -13.78 -2.87 9.50
C ALA A 29 -13.33 -1.51 8.96
N ALA A 30 -12.07 -1.15 9.18
CA ALA A 30 -11.50 0.06 8.60
C ALA A 30 -11.73 0.03 7.08
N ASP A 31 -12.33 1.10 6.55
CA ASP A 31 -12.44 1.28 5.10
C ASP A 31 -11.05 1.09 4.50
N LYS A 32 -10.97 0.27 3.44
CA LYS A 32 -9.72 0.05 2.73
C LYS A 32 -9.12 1.42 2.38
N PRO A 33 -7.84 1.67 2.69
CA PRO A 33 -7.25 2.97 2.40
C PRO A 33 -7.45 3.26 0.91
N VAL A 34 -8.11 4.37 0.62
CA VAL A 34 -8.24 4.90 -0.74
C VAL A 34 -6.81 5.22 -1.19
N VAL A 35 -6.20 4.28 -1.91
CA VAL A 35 -4.86 4.46 -2.46
C VAL A 35 -4.98 5.49 -3.56
N GLN A 36 -4.77 6.76 -3.23
CA GLN A 36 -4.66 7.80 -4.24
C GLN A 36 -3.47 7.44 -5.14
N PRO A 37 -3.65 7.39 -6.47
CA PRO A 37 -2.58 7.04 -7.39
C PRO A 37 -1.46 8.09 -7.30
N ILE A 38 -0.21 7.62 -7.29
CA ILE A 38 0.97 8.49 -7.26
C ILE A 38 1.03 9.30 -8.55
N ARG A 39 0.98 10.62 -8.43
CA ARG A 39 1.08 11.56 -9.55
C ARG A 39 2.54 11.69 -9.99
N LEU A 40 2.76 11.78 -11.29
CA LEU A 40 4.08 11.96 -11.89
C LEU A 40 4.10 13.23 -12.71
N LEU A 41 5.09 14.07 -12.46
CA LEU A 41 5.33 15.29 -13.22
C LEU A 41 6.71 15.21 -13.87
N VAL A 42 6.77 15.53 -15.16
CA VAL A 42 8.01 15.68 -15.93
C VAL A 42 7.96 17.07 -16.56
N GLN A 43 8.93 17.92 -16.23
CA GLN A 43 8.94 19.33 -16.69
C GLN A 43 7.61 20.05 -16.39
N ASP A 44 7.12 19.93 -15.15
CA ASP A 44 5.86 20.50 -14.66
C ASP A 44 4.58 20.00 -15.35
N LYS A 45 4.71 19.07 -16.30
CA LYS A 45 3.59 18.42 -16.98
C LYS A 45 3.29 17.08 -16.32
N GLU A 46 2.04 16.91 -15.90
CA GLU A 46 1.57 15.63 -15.37
C GLU A 46 1.50 14.58 -16.48
N ILE A 47 2.13 13.42 -16.24
CA ILE A 47 2.12 12.28 -17.16
C ILE A 47 1.34 11.10 -16.58
N LYS A 48 0.71 10.35 -17.47
CA LYS A 48 0.07 9.06 -17.16
C LYS A 48 0.93 7.94 -17.72
N PRO A 49 1.78 7.29 -16.89
CA PRO A 49 2.58 6.16 -17.36
C PRO A 49 1.67 4.98 -17.72
N VAL A 50 2.18 4.06 -18.55
CA VAL A 50 1.42 2.85 -18.92
C VAL A 50 1.31 1.92 -17.71
N VAL A 51 2.36 1.88 -16.89
CA VAL A 51 2.37 1.17 -15.61
C VAL A 51 2.38 2.18 -14.46
N ALA A 52 1.41 2.05 -13.56
CA ALA A 52 1.29 2.91 -12.39
C ALA A 52 2.54 2.80 -11.49
N PRO A 53 3.01 3.90 -10.87
CA PRO A 53 4.10 3.84 -9.93
C PRO A 53 3.76 2.99 -8.72
N ILE A 54 4.76 2.29 -8.18
CA ILE A 54 4.59 1.44 -7.00
C ILE A 54 5.59 1.81 -5.91
N ILE A 55 5.17 1.66 -4.66
CA ILE A 55 6.05 1.78 -3.49
C ILE A 55 6.50 0.38 -3.09
N ARG A 56 7.81 0.14 -3.08
CA ARG A 56 8.38 -1.13 -2.62
C ARG A 56 9.65 -0.87 -1.83
N GLY A 57 9.70 -1.37 -0.59
CA GLY A 57 10.87 -1.19 0.28
C GLY A 57 11.23 0.28 0.53
N GLY A 58 10.23 1.14 0.71
CA GLY A 58 10.43 2.58 0.91
C GLY A 58 10.89 3.37 -0.33
N ARG A 59 10.88 2.76 -1.52
CA ARG A 59 11.24 3.40 -2.78
C ARG A 59 10.06 3.45 -3.73
N VAL A 60 9.96 4.56 -4.48
CA VAL A 60 9.00 4.70 -5.58
C VAL A 60 9.65 4.20 -6.86
N TYR A 61 9.00 3.22 -7.50
CA TYR A 61 9.41 2.72 -8.81
C TYR A 61 8.49 3.30 -9.87
N VAL A 62 9.10 3.84 -10.92
CA VAL A 62 8.42 4.51 -12.02
C VAL A 62 8.77 3.80 -13.33
N GLU A 63 7.82 3.69 -14.24
CA GLU A 63 8.05 3.13 -15.57
C GLU A 63 9.07 3.98 -16.35
N PHE A 64 10.25 3.41 -16.59
CA PHE A 64 11.35 4.09 -17.28
C PHE A 64 10.96 4.66 -18.64
N ARG A 65 10.22 3.87 -19.46
CA ARG A 65 9.86 4.25 -20.84
C ARG A 65 9.03 5.53 -20.91
N SER A 66 8.01 5.66 -20.06
CA SER A 66 7.12 6.83 -20.07
C SER A 66 7.89 8.11 -19.73
N VAL A 67 8.78 8.04 -18.73
CA VAL A 67 9.58 9.20 -18.30
C VAL A 67 10.53 9.66 -19.42
N VAL A 68 11.30 8.74 -20.00
CA VAL A 68 12.28 9.13 -21.03
C VAL A 68 11.63 9.63 -22.32
N LYS A 69 10.48 9.08 -22.70
CA LYS A 69 9.71 9.58 -23.84
C LYS A 69 9.21 10.99 -23.62
N GLU A 70 8.69 11.29 -22.42
CA GLU A 70 8.26 12.66 -22.09
C GLU A 70 9.44 13.63 -22.10
N LEU A 71 10.63 13.19 -21.67
CA LEU A 71 11.86 13.97 -21.75
C LEU A 71 12.40 14.14 -23.19
N GLY A 72 11.69 13.66 -24.21
CA GLY A 72 12.08 13.80 -25.62
C GLY A 72 13.11 12.77 -26.11
N PHE A 73 13.35 11.69 -25.37
CA PHE A 73 14.26 10.64 -25.81
C PHE A 73 13.56 9.67 -26.75
N THR A 74 14.29 9.21 -27.75
CA THR A 74 13.91 8.01 -28.50
C THR A 74 14.11 6.79 -27.62
N PHE A 75 13.20 5.82 -27.69
CA PHE A 75 13.23 4.60 -26.88
C PHE A 75 13.25 3.37 -27.79
N HIS A 76 14.19 2.46 -27.55
CA HIS A 76 14.26 1.16 -28.20
C HIS A 76 14.53 0.04 -27.19
N PHE A 77 13.88 -1.11 -27.38
CA PHE A 77 14.15 -2.32 -26.59
C PHE A 77 14.51 -3.47 -27.52
N ASP A 78 15.74 -3.97 -27.38
CA ASP A 78 16.20 -5.17 -28.06
C ASP A 78 15.79 -6.40 -27.22
N LYS A 79 14.76 -7.12 -27.68
CA LYS A 79 14.23 -8.30 -26.99
C LYS A 79 15.21 -9.47 -26.92
N ASN A 80 16.11 -9.58 -27.90
CA ASN A 80 17.09 -10.67 -28.00
C ASN A 80 18.23 -10.45 -27.01
N LYS A 81 18.75 -9.22 -26.94
CA LYS A 81 19.85 -8.85 -26.03
C LYS A 81 19.39 -8.40 -24.65
N LYS A 82 18.09 -8.18 -24.45
CA LYS A 82 17.51 -7.59 -23.22
C LYS A 82 18.09 -6.21 -22.89
N ILE A 83 18.40 -5.44 -23.93
CA ILE A 83 18.98 -4.09 -23.78
C ILE A 83 17.90 -3.04 -24.02
N ILE A 84 17.83 -2.06 -23.13
CA ILE A 84 17.03 -0.85 -23.30
C ILE A 84 17.99 0.28 -23.73
N THR A 85 17.65 0.96 -24.81
CA THR A 85 18.37 2.13 -25.30
C THR A 85 17.45 3.34 -25.28
N ALA A 86 17.88 4.40 -24.59
CA ALA A 86 17.26 5.72 -24.65
C ALA A 86 18.28 6.70 -25.22
N ARG A 87 17.96 7.38 -26.33
CA ARG A 87 18.86 8.35 -26.97
C ARG A 87 18.21 9.72 -27.02
N SER A 88 18.91 10.73 -26.52
CA SER A 88 18.51 12.13 -26.64
C SER A 88 18.87 12.64 -28.04
N GLU A 89 17.99 13.47 -28.63
CA GLU A 89 18.30 14.21 -29.85
C GLU A 89 19.14 15.46 -29.56
N VAL A 90 19.06 15.99 -28.34
CA VAL A 90 19.88 17.10 -27.88
C VAL A 90 21.21 16.56 -27.37
N ARG A 91 22.32 17.11 -27.87
CA ARG A 91 23.63 16.94 -27.23
C ARG A 91 23.57 17.65 -25.88
N ILE A 92 23.17 16.92 -24.85
CA ILE A 92 23.32 17.38 -23.48
C ILE A 92 24.74 16.94 -23.09
N PHE A 93 25.62 17.93 -23.03
CA PHE A 93 27.09 17.89 -22.86
C PHE A 93 27.91 17.65 -24.14
#